data_AF-A0A258ITY0-F1
#
_entry.id   AF-A0A258ITY0-F1
#
_cell.length_a   1.000
_cell.length_b   1.000
_cell.length_c   1.000
_cell.angle_alpha   90.00
_cell.angle_beta   90.00
_cell.angle_gamma   90.00
#
_symmetry.space_group_name_H-M   'P 1'
#
loop_
_entity.id
_entity.type
_entity.pdbx_description
1 polymer ?
#
loop_
_entity_poly.entity_id
_entity_poly.type
_entity_poly.pdbx_seq_one_letter_code
_entity_poly.pdbx_strand_id
1 'polypeptide(L)'
;MDVLQPSTRINLEKASVLVLDDNGPSLDILSQVVSGFGVNQLSRAESVKEAQALVATKTFDLIISDVQIPEVDGIEFINWLRREAPETNRYVPVILVTGHTRTTDIFRTRDAGANFTVAKPITPKVLLERIFWVAREERAFIECDTYAGPDRRFKYEGPPIGVEGRRRDDLPAEVGTAQEANMSQDEINSLMKVAKVQI
;
A
#
# COMPACT_ATOMS: atom_id res chain seq x y z
N MET A 1 -0.88 26.65 20.81
CA MET A 1 -0.65 26.28 19.41
C MET A 1 0.21 25.03 19.45
N ASP A 2 -0.42 23.87 19.39
CA ASP A 2 0.31 22.59 19.45
C ASP A 2 0.95 22.32 18.10
N VAL A 3 2.28 22.46 18.11
CA VAL A 3 3.15 22.07 17.02
C VAL A 3 3.20 20.55 17.05
N LEU A 4 2.54 19.88 16.10
CA LEU A 4 2.59 18.42 15.95
C LEU A 4 4.07 17.98 15.83
N GLN A 5 4.55 17.20 16.80
CA GLN A 5 5.91 16.68 16.81
C GLN A 5 6.06 15.49 15.84
N PRO A 6 7.27 15.23 15.26
CA PRO A 6 7.54 14.22 14.23
C PRO A 6 7.45 12.74 14.68
N SER A 7 6.78 12.47 15.80
CA SER A 7 6.63 11.14 16.38
C SER A 7 5.15 10.79 16.53
N THR A 8 4.42 10.76 15.42
CA THR A 8 3.14 10.02 15.38
C THR A 8 3.47 8.53 15.53
N ARG A 9 3.58 8.08 16.78
CA ARG A 9 3.62 6.66 17.09
C ARG A 9 2.22 6.12 16.75
N ILE A 10 2.08 5.35 15.66
CA ILE A 10 0.87 4.51 15.53
C ILE A 10 0.83 3.64 16.77
N ASN A 11 -0.23 3.79 17.56
CA ASN A 11 -0.50 2.90 18.67
C ASN A 11 -1.26 1.69 18.14
N LEU A 12 -0.51 0.64 17.78
CA LEU A 12 -1.08 -0.59 17.23
C LEU A 12 -2.07 -1.25 18.20
N GLU A 13 -1.92 -1.08 19.52
CA GLU A 13 -2.86 -1.62 20.52
C GLU A 13 -4.27 -1.04 20.41
N LYS A 14 -4.38 0.18 19.90
CA LYS A 14 -5.66 0.88 19.68
C LYS A 14 -6.11 0.86 18.23
N ALA A 15 -5.23 0.48 17.30
CA ALA A 15 -5.52 0.49 15.88
C ALA A 15 -6.54 -0.59 15.52
N SER A 16 -7.55 -0.21 14.75
CA SER A 16 -8.47 -1.13 14.08
C SER A 16 -7.91 -1.51 12.72
N VAL A 17 -7.61 -2.79 12.52
CA VAL A 17 -6.99 -3.29 11.28
C VAL A 17 -7.93 -4.26 10.58
N LEU A 18 -8.06 -4.13 9.26
CA LEU A 18 -8.71 -5.12 8.40
C LEU A 18 -7.66 -5.89 7.63
N VAL A 19 -7.74 -7.22 7.65
CA VAL A 19 -6.98 -8.10 6.75
C VAL A 19 -7.94 -8.79 5.80
N LEU A 20 -7.68 -8.64 4.50
CA LEU A 20 -8.45 -9.24 3.41
C LEU A 20 -7.53 -10.18 2.61
N ASP A 21 -7.84 -11.47 2.60
CA ASP A 21 -7.16 -12.48 1.78
C ASP A 21 -8.12 -13.67 1.65
N ASP A 22 -8.38 -14.15 0.42
CA ASP A 22 -9.31 -15.25 0.16
C ASP A 22 -8.74 -16.62 0.53
N ASN A 23 -7.41 -16.70 0.71
CA ASN A 23 -6.75 -17.90 1.14
C ASN A 23 -6.74 -17.96 2.67
N GLY A 24 -7.63 -18.76 3.26
CA GLY A 24 -7.74 -18.95 4.72
C GLY A 24 -6.39 -19.13 5.45
N PRO A 25 -5.48 -20.01 4.99
CA PRO A 25 -4.14 -20.13 5.60
C PRO A 25 -3.28 -18.86 5.54
N SER A 26 -3.28 -18.16 4.40
CA SER A 26 -2.58 -16.87 4.24
C SER A 26 -3.18 -15.81 5.17
N LEU A 27 -4.52 -15.74 5.23
CA LEU A 27 -5.26 -14.86 6.12
C LEU A 27 -4.94 -15.14 7.60
N ASP A 28 -4.86 -16.41 8.00
CA ASP A 28 -4.49 -16.82 9.36
C ASP A 28 -3.06 -16.38 9.71
N ILE A 29 -2.09 -16.61 8.82
CA ILE A 29 -0.69 -16.21 9.03
C ILE A 29 -0.60 -14.68 9.14
N LEU A 30 -1.18 -13.94 8.20
CA LEU A 30 -1.17 -12.48 8.23
C LEU A 30 -1.85 -11.94 9.49
N SER A 31 -2.98 -12.53 9.88
CA SER A 31 -3.69 -12.17 11.11
C SER A 31 -2.83 -12.40 12.35
N GLN A 32 -2.13 -13.52 12.45
CA GLN A 32 -1.22 -13.80 13.57
C GLN A 32 -0.05 -12.83 13.61
N VAL A 33 0.53 -12.50 12.45
CA VAL A 33 1.62 -11.53 12.35
C VAL A 33 1.16 -10.15 12.82
N VAL A 34 0.01 -9.67 12.35
CA VAL A 34 -0.56 -8.37 12.71
C VAL A 34 -0.91 -8.30 14.20
N SER A 35 -1.58 -9.34 14.73
CA SER A 35 -1.84 -9.46 16.18
C SER A 35 -0.55 -9.51 17.00
N GLY A 36 0.49 -10.16 16.48
CA GLY A 36 1.82 -10.22 17.10
C GLY A 36 2.52 -8.86 17.21
N PHE A 37 2.11 -7.86 16.42
CA PHE A 37 2.56 -6.47 16.58
C PHE A 37 1.80 -5.70 17.67
N GLY A 38 0.87 -6.36 18.38
CA GLY A 38 0.06 -5.78 19.45
C GLY A 38 -1.30 -5.26 19.00
N VAL A 39 -1.75 -5.56 17.77
CA VAL A 39 -3.08 -5.14 17.29
C VAL A 39 -4.17 -5.94 17.99
N ASN A 40 -5.01 -5.25 18.78
CA ASN A 40 -6.10 -5.88 19.52
C ASN A 40 -7.44 -5.89 18.75
N GLN A 41 -7.61 -5.00 17.78
CA GLN A 41 -8.85 -4.83 17.02
C GLN A 41 -8.65 -5.28 15.57
N LEU A 42 -8.58 -6.59 15.36
CA LEU A 42 -8.39 -7.19 14.04
C LEU A 42 -9.72 -7.68 13.48
N SER A 43 -10.09 -7.21 12.29
CA SER A 43 -11.16 -7.79 11.47
C SER A 43 -10.56 -8.57 10.31
N ARG A 44 -11.21 -9.67 9.94
CA ARG A 44 -10.81 -10.57 8.86
C ARG A 44 -11.92 -10.63 7.81
N ALA A 45 -11.53 -10.72 6.54
CA ALA A 45 -12.43 -10.95 5.42
C ALA A 45 -11.79 -11.93 4.43
N GLU A 46 -12.57 -12.89 3.95
CA GLU A 46 -12.15 -13.86 2.92
C GLU A 46 -12.68 -13.47 1.52
N SER A 47 -13.45 -12.39 1.44
CA SER A 47 -13.94 -11.86 0.16
C SER A 47 -14.06 -10.34 0.19
N VAL A 48 -14.03 -9.72 -1.00
CA VAL A 48 -14.26 -8.28 -1.16
C VAL A 48 -15.61 -7.86 -0.57
N LYS A 49 -16.65 -8.68 -0.74
CA LYS A 49 -17.99 -8.38 -0.21
C LYS A 49 -18.01 -8.33 1.32
N GLU A 50 -17.31 -9.25 1.98
CA GLU A 50 -17.16 -9.22 3.44
C GLU A 50 -16.38 -7.99 3.91
N ALA A 51 -15.28 -7.67 3.22
CA ALA A 51 -14.50 -6.48 3.49
C ALA A 51 -15.34 -5.20 3.33
N GLN A 52 -16.15 -5.10 2.28
CA GLN A 52 -17.08 -3.99 2.06
C GLN A 52 -18.12 -3.87 3.18
N ALA A 53 -18.72 -4.99 3.62
CA ALA A 53 -19.68 -5.00 4.71
C ALA A 53 -19.05 -4.54 6.05
N LEU A 54 -17.81 -4.95 6.30
CA LEU A 54 -17.04 -4.50 7.47
C LEU A 54 -16.72 -3.00 7.37
N VAL A 55 -16.25 -2.51 6.22
CA VAL A 55 -15.95 -1.09 5.97
C VAL A 55 -17.21 -0.22 6.07
N ALA A 56 -18.39 -0.76 5.77
CA ALA A 56 -19.66 -0.04 5.91
C ALA A 56 -20.08 0.16 7.37
N THR A 57 -19.57 -0.65 8.30
CA THR A 57 -20.04 -0.69 9.70
C THR A 57 -18.97 -0.37 10.73
N LYS A 58 -17.69 -0.37 10.34
CA LYS A 58 -16.53 -0.14 11.20
C LYS A 58 -15.58 0.87 10.58
N THR A 59 -14.83 1.57 11.41
CA THR A 59 -13.72 2.43 10.99
C THR A 59 -12.40 1.70 11.16
N PHE A 60 -11.50 1.84 10.20
CA PHE A 60 -10.19 1.20 10.21
C PHE A 60 -9.07 2.24 10.15
N ASP A 61 -7.97 1.94 10.82
CA ASP A 61 -6.73 2.72 10.81
C ASP A 61 -5.71 2.17 9.81
N LEU A 62 -5.89 0.90 9.39
CA LEU A 62 -5.06 0.24 8.40
C LEU A 62 -5.85 -0.89 7.72
N ILE A 63 -5.69 -1.01 6.41
CA ILE A 63 -6.16 -2.17 5.66
C ILE A 63 -4.96 -2.87 5.02
N ILE A 64 -4.86 -4.17 5.21
CA ILE A 64 -3.92 -5.05 4.51
C ILE A 64 -4.74 -5.96 3.62
N SER A 65 -4.52 -5.91 2.32
CA SER A 65 -5.32 -6.70 1.36
C SER A 65 -4.42 -7.47 0.42
N ASP A 66 -4.74 -8.72 0.14
CA ASP A 66 -4.19 -9.41 -1.01
C ASP A 66 -4.71 -8.77 -2.31
N VAL A 67 -3.86 -8.75 -3.33
CA VAL A 67 -4.24 -8.29 -4.67
C VAL A 67 -5.01 -9.38 -5.40
N GLN A 68 -4.65 -10.64 -5.17
CA GLN A 68 -5.15 -11.78 -5.94
C GLN A 68 -6.30 -12.47 -5.23
N ILE A 69 -7.46 -11.82 -5.22
CA ILE A 69 -8.70 -12.43 -4.76
C ILE A 69 -9.42 -13.03 -5.99
N PRO A 70 -9.85 -14.30 -5.96
CA PRO A 70 -10.62 -14.91 -7.03
C PRO A 70 -11.88 -14.11 -7.33
N GLU A 71 -12.25 -14.04 -8.61
CA GLU A 71 -13.47 -13.40 -9.12
C GLU A 71 -13.52 -11.85 -9.09
N VAL A 72 -12.77 -11.20 -8.19
CA VAL A 72 -12.74 -9.73 -8.02
C VAL A 72 -11.30 -9.26 -7.79
N ASP A 73 -10.78 -8.36 -8.63
CA ASP A 73 -9.42 -7.84 -8.49
C ASP A 73 -9.32 -7.02 -7.18
N GLY A 74 -8.32 -7.26 -6.31
CA GLY A 74 -8.11 -6.48 -5.09
C GLY A 74 -7.95 -4.97 -5.36
N ILE A 75 -7.60 -4.60 -6.59
CA ILE A 75 -7.65 -3.23 -7.11
C ILE A 75 -9.06 -2.64 -7.12
N GLU A 76 -10.09 -3.42 -7.45
CA GLU A 76 -11.49 -2.99 -7.44
C GLU A 76 -11.96 -2.65 -6.04
N PHE A 77 -11.54 -3.45 -5.04
CA PHE A 77 -11.81 -3.13 -3.63
C PHE A 77 -11.24 -1.77 -3.24
N ILE A 78 -10.02 -1.43 -3.68
CA ILE A 78 -9.43 -0.12 -3.40
C ILE A 78 -10.17 0.99 -4.15
N ASN A 79 -10.47 0.81 -5.43
CA ASN A 79 -11.23 1.81 -6.18
C ASN A 79 -12.57 2.12 -5.52
N TRP A 80 -13.29 1.07 -5.08
CA TRP A 80 -14.50 1.20 -4.29
C TRP A 80 -14.25 1.91 -2.95
N LEU A 81 -13.20 1.52 -2.21
CA LEU A 81 -12.83 2.13 -0.93
C LEU A 81 -12.58 3.64 -1.07
N ARG A 82 -11.97 4.07 -2.17
CA ARG A 82 -11.63 5.47 -2.41
C ARG A 82 -12.82 6.31 -2.92
N ARG A 83 -13.80 5.69 -3.58
CA ARG A 83 -14.91 6.41 -4.25
C ARG A 83 -16.27 6.25 -3.59
N GLU A 84 -16.52 5.12 -2.96
CA GLU A 84 -17.87 4.69 -2.55
C GLU A 84 -17.96 4.35 -1.06
N ALA A 85 -16.86 3.95 -0.41
CA ALA A 85 -16.88 3.66 1.01
C ALA A 85 -17.21 4.91 1.86
N PRO A 86 -17.69 4.72 3.11
CA PRO A 86 -17.89 5.81 4.04
C PRO A 86 -16.65 6.70 4.19
N GLU A 87 -16.86 8.00 4.35
CA GLU A 87 -15.79 9.01 4.44
C GLU A 87 -14.75 8.66 5.52
N THR A 88 -15.18 8.03 6.61
CA THR A 88 -14.33 7.57 7.72
C THR A 88 -13.26 6.56 7.29
N ASN A 89 -13.46 5.83 6.20
CA ASN A 89 -12.52 4.83 5.69
C ASN A 89 -11.91 5.23 4.34
N ARG A 90 -12.43 6.26 3.67
CA ARG A 90 -11.94 6.67 2.34
C ARG A 90 -10.45 6.98 2.32
N TYR A 91 -9.92 7.50 3.43
CA TYR A 91 -8.53 7.91 3.60
C TYR A 91 -7.67 6.87 4.31
N VAL A 92 -8.25 5.72 4.69
CA VAL A 92 -7.51 4.70 5.42
C VAL A 92 -6.29 4.25 4.62
N PRO A 93 -5.12 4.13 5.26
CA PRO A 93 -3.98 3.58 4.59
C PRO A 93 -4.19 2.12 4.15
N VAL A 94 -3.76 1.81 2.93
CA VAL A 94 -3.87 0.46 2.35
C VAL A 94 -2.50 -0.08 1.99
N ILE A 95 -2.14 -1.22 2.57
CA ILE A 95 -0.98 -2.01 2.16
C ILE A 95 -1.50 -3.20 1.36
N LEU A 96 -1.14 -3.24 0.08
CA LEU A 96 -1.40 -4.39 -0.76
C LEU A 96 -0.31 -5.44 -0.62
N VAL A 97 -0.74 -6.69 -0.67
CA VAL A 97 0.10 -7.87 -0.70
C VAL A 97 -0.08 -8.55 -2.05
N THR A 98 0.97 -9.00 -2.70
CA THR A 98 0.85 -9.68 -4.01
C THR A 98 1.85 -10.80 -4.18
N GLY A 99 1.45 -11.93 -4.74
CA GLY A 99 2.36 -12.99 -5.20
C GLY A 99 3.08 -12.67 -6.51
N HIS A 100 2.60 -11.67 -7.27
CA HIS A 100 3.15 -11.27 -8.57
C HIS A 100 3.71 -9.86 -8.49
N THR A 101 4.98 -9.71 -8.86
CA THR A 101 5.73 -8.46 -8.71
C THR A 101 6.12 -7.83 -10.04
N ARG A 102 5.33 -8.08 -11.10
CA ARG A 102 5.59 -7.42 -12.39
C ARG A 102 5.38 -5.92 -12.22
N THR A 103 6.27 -5.11 -12.80
CA THR A 103 6.21 -3.65 -12.68
C THR A 103 4.86 -3.07 -13.13
N THR A 104 4.21 -3.70 -14.12
CA THR A 104 2.86 -3.35 -14.57
C THR A 104 1.82 -3.46 -13.45
N ASP A 105 1.93 -4.47 -12.61
CA ASP A 105 0.97 -4.75 -11.54
C ASP A 105 1.15 -3.73 -10.41
N ILE A 106 2.39 -3.33 -10.11
CA ILE A 106 2.71 -2.29 -9.12
C ILE A 106 2.15 -0.93 -9.53
N PHE A 107 2.19 -0.58 -10.83
CA PHE A 107 1.59 0.68 -11.27
C PHE A 107 0.07 0.67 -11.15
N ARG A 108 -0.57 -0.47 -11.43
CA ARG A 108 -2.02 -0.62 -11.31
C ARG A 108 -2.48 -0.49 -9.85
N THR A 109 -1.77 -1.08 -8.91
CA THR A 109 -2.09 -0.97 -7.48
C THR A 109 -1.94 0.45 -6.95
N ARG A 110 -0.89 1.17 -7.37
CA ARG A 110 -0.72 2.59 -7.04
C ARG A 110 -1.83 3.46 -7.64
N ASP A 111 -2.13 3.25 -8.93
CA ASP A 111 -3.13 4.03 -9.64
C ASP A 111 -4.56 3.75 -9.14
N ALA A 112 -4.78 2.64 -8.41
CA ALA A 112 -5.99 2.37 -7.65
C ALA A 112 -6.11 3.17 -6.34
N GLY A 113 -5.02 3.73 -5.84
CA GLY A 113 -4.98 4.49 -4.57
C GLY A 113 -4.45 3.71 -3.36
N ALA A 114 -3.65 2.67 -3.58
CA ALA A 114 -2.91 1.99 -2.52
C ALA A 114 -1.74 2.84 -2.00
N ASN A 115 -1.40 2.71 -0.72
CA ASN A 115 -0.22 3.38 -0.14
C ASN A 115 1.06 2.63 -0.51
N PHE A 116 1.07 1.31 -0.28
CA PHE A 116 2.21 0.44 -0.57
C PHE A 116 1.76 -0.88 -1.17
N THR A 117 2.68 -1.54 -1.86
CA THR A 117 2.54 -2.93 -2.33
C THR A 117 3.75 -3.73 -1.86
N VAL A 118 3.51 -4.92 -1.33
CA VAL A 118 4.52 -5.83 -0.76
C VAL A 118 4.41 -7.18 -1.44
N ALA A 119 5.54 -7.73 -1.87
CA ALA A 119 5.58 -9.05 -2.50
C ALA A 119 5.47 -10.16 -1.45
N LYS A 120 4.73 -11.23 -1.75
CA LYS A 120 4.80 -12.51 -1.03
C LYS A 120 6.12 -13.21 -1.42
N PRO A 121 6.82 -13.91 -0.50
CA PRO A 121 6.43 -14.17 0.88
C PRO A 121 6.64 -12.95 1.80
N ILE A 122 5.63 -12.63 2.60
CA ILE A 122 5.72 -11.55 3.58
C ILE A 122 6.43 -12.03 4.83
N THR A 123 7.46 -11.30 5.23
CA THR A 123 8.05 -11.45 6.56
C THR A 123 7.43 -10.43 7.52
N PRO A 124 7.29 -10.77 8.82
CA PRO A 124 6.81 -9.83 9.83
C PRO A 124 7.59 -8.51 9.85
N LYS A 125 8.92 -8.60 9.70
CA LYS A 125 9.80 -7.43 9.64
C LYS A 125 9.42 -6.47 8.51
N VAL A 126 9.25 -6.99 7.29
CA VAL A 126 8.91 -6.17 6.12
C VAL A 126 7.53 -5.54 6.30
N LEU A 127 6.54 -6.30 6.78
CA LEU A 127 5.20 -5.75 7.01
C LEU A 127 5.23 -4.63 8.05
N LEU A 128 5.92 -4.83 9.17
CA LEU A 128 6.05 -3.83 10.24
C LEU A 128 6.75 -2.56 9.75
N GLU A 129 7.83 -2.71 8.95
CA GLU A 129 8.50 -1.57 8.31
C GLU A 129 7.53 -0.76 7.45
N ARG A 130 6.69 -1.41 6.63
CA ARG A 130 5.69 -0.72 5.79
C ARG A 130 4.60 -0.04 6.60
N ILE A 131 4.14 -0.65 7.70
CA ILE A 131 3.19 -0.03 8.63
C ILE A 131 3.79 1.26 9.21
N PHE A 132 5.06 1.26 9.61
CA PHE A 132 5.72 2.48 10.10
C PHE A 132 5.95 3.54 9.03
N TRP A 133 6.10 3.15 7.77
CA TRP A 133 6.22 4.12 6.67
C TRP A 133 4.89 4.80 6.41
N VAL A 134 3.81 4.02 6.35
CA VAL A 134 2.44 4.52 6.27
C VAL A 134 2.11 5.48 7.42
N ALA A 135 2.52 5.15 8.65
CA ALA A 135 2.33 5.99 9.84
C ALA A 135 2.90 7.41 9.70
N ARG A 136 3.95 7.54 8.89
CA ARG A 136 4.74 8.75 8.71
C ARG A 136 4.45 9.43 7.38
N GLU A 137 3.47 8.93 6.64
CA GLU A 137 3.21 9.37 5.29
C GLU A 137 2.38 10.66 5.29
N GLU A 138 2.96 11.74 4.75
CA GLU A 138 2.32 13.05 4.61
C GLU A 138 1.81 13.30 3.18
N ARG A 139 1.71 12.25 2.34
CA ARG A 139 1.23 12.40 0.96
C ARG A 139 -0.18 12.99 0.97
N ALA A 140 -0.35 14.10 0.26
CA ALA A 140 -1.67 14.70 0.07
C ALA A 140 -2.59 13.68 -0.59
N PHE A 141 -3.82 13.58 -0.08
CA PHE A 141 -4.86 12.83 -0.76
C PHE A 141 -5.40 13.68 -1.92
N ILE A 142 -5.36 13.12 -3.12
CA ILE A 142 -5.81 13.76 -4.36
C ILE A 142 -7.14 13.11 -4.75
N GLU A 143 -8.15 13.95 -4.97
CA GLU A 143 -9.45 13.53 -5.50
C GLU A 143 -9.76 14.33 -6.77
N CYS A 144 -9.98 13.62 -7.86
CA CYS A 144 -10.44 14.14 -9.14
C CYS A 144 -11.23 13.07 -9.90
N ASP A 145 -11.87 13.44 -11.00
CA ASP A 145 -12.76 12.55 -11.77
C ASP A 145 -12.14 11.18 -12.11
N THR A 146 -10.83 11.16 -12.35
CA THR A 146 -10.09 9.97 -12.79
C THR A 146 -9.29 9.29 -11.68
N TYR A 147 -9.18 9.88 -10.48
CA TYR A 147 -8.33 9.35 -9.42
C TYR A 147 -8.76 9.81 -8.03
N ALA A 148 -8.78 8.89 -7.08
CA ALA A 148 -8.96 9.18 -5.66
C ALA A 148 -7.94 8.37 -4.87
N GLY A 149 -7.03 9.03 -4.15
CA GLY A 149 -5.99 8.34 -3.39
C GLY A 149 -4.81 9.23 -3.02
N PRO A 150 -3.80 8.68 -2.31
CA PRO A 150 -2.56 9.40 -2.00
C PRO A 150 -1.83 9.83 -3.28
N ASP A 151 -1.27 11.04 -3.35
CA ASP A 151 -0.62 11.54 -4.58
C ASP A 151 0.31 10.50 -5.20
N ARG A 152 -0.05 10.04 -6.41
CA ARG A 152 0.71 9.07 -7.21
C ARG A 152 2.06 9.62 -7.67
N ARG A 153 2.22 10.95 -7.63
CA ARG A 153 3.47 11.66 -7.95
C ARG A 153 4.33 11.64 -6.70
N PHE A 154 5.20 10.65 -6.62
CA PHE A 154 6.32 10.68 -5.69
C PHE A 154 7.16 11.93 -6.00
N LYS A 155 7.02 13.01 -5.23
CA LYS A 155 7.95 14.12 -5.35
C LYS A 155 9.27 13.68 -4.70
N TYR A 156 10.31 13.62 -5.56
CA TYR A 156 11.77 13.67 -5.34
C TYR A 156 12.57 12.59 -6.06
N GLU A 157 11.95 11.63 -6.73
CA GLU A 157 12.67 10.75 -7.65
C GLU A 157 11.92 10.71 -8.97
N GLY A 158 12.67 10.80 -10.07
CA GLY A 158 12.12 10.72 -11.42
C GLY A 158 11.36 9.41 -11.66
N PRO A 159 10.89 9.17 -12.89
CA PRO A 159 10.27 7.89 -13.22
C PRO A 159 11.19 6.72 -12.78
N PRO A 160 10.62 5.57 -12.38
CA PRO A 160 11.40 4.38 -12.09
C PRO A 160 12.40 4.10 -13.21
N ILE A 161 13.59 3.60 -12.85
CA ILE A 161 14.68 3.34 -13.80
C ILE A 161 14.15 2.53 -15.00
N GLY A 162 14.35 3.06 -16.21
CA GLY A 162 13.90 2.43 -17.47
C GLY A 162 12.52 2.88 -17.96
N VAL A 163 11.86 3.85 -17.31
CA VAL A 163 10.59 4.42 -17.76
C VAL A 163 10.80 5.88 -18.17
N GLU A 164 10.30 6.25 -19.36
CA GLU A 164 10.42 7.64 -19.83
C GLU A 164 9.62 8.59 -18.92
N GLY A 165 10.22 9.73 -18.63
CA GLY A 165 9.60 10.78 -17.81
C GLY A 165 8.30 11.28 -18.42
N ARG A 166 7.31 11.59 -17.57
CA ARG A 166 6.00 12.10 -18.01
C ARG A 166 5.91 13.63 -18.00
N ARG A 167 6.91 14.35 -17.49
CA ARG A 167 7.07 15.82 -17.64
C ARG A 167 8.24 16.14 -18.55
N ARG A 168 8.21 17.31 -19.20
CA ARG A 168 9.35 17.79 -20.00
C ARG A 168 10.63 17.96 -19.17
N ASP A 169 10.49 18.15 -17.86
CA ASP A 169 11.59 18.42 -16.93
C ASP A 169 12.08 17.14 -16.23
N ASP A 170 11.53 15.97 -16.57
CA ASP A 170 12.00 14.68 -16.04
C ASP A 170 13.31 14.29 -16.78
N LEU A 171 14.35 13.89 -16.04
CA LEU A 171 15.63 13.48 -16.64
C LEU A 171 15.51 12.08 -17.30
N PRO A 172 15.97 11.88 -18.55
CA PRO A 172 16.03 10.56 -19.17
C PRO A 172 17.19 9.74 -18.57
N ALA A 173 16.95 8.47 -18.25
CA ALA A 173 18.02 7.53 -17.90
C ALA A 173 18.59 6.91 -19.19
N GLU A 174 19.89 7.03 -19.42
CA GLU A 174 20.57 6.33 -20.54
C GLU A 174 20.49 4.81 -20.34
N VAL A 175 20.07 4.10 -21.40
CA VAL A 175 19.71 2.68 -21.39
C VAL A 175 20.86 1.84 -21.93
N GLY A 176 21.39 0.94 -21.10
CA GLY A 176 21.97 -0.33 -21.56
C GLY A 176 20.85 -1.36 -21.69
N THR A 177 20.75 -2.03 -22.83
CA THR A 177 19.67 -2.98 -23.15
C THR A 177 19.58 -4.13 -22.13
N ALA A 178 18.39 -4.32 -21.53
CA ALA A 178 18.14 -5.41 -20.57
C ALA A 178 17.61 -6.69 -21.26
N GLN A 179 18.34 -7.78 -21.10
CA GLN A 179 17.79 -9.13 -20.90
C GLN A 179 18.00 -9.43 -19.41
N GLU A 180 16.97 -9.73 -18.59
CA GLU A 180 17.07 -10.63 -17.41
C GLU A 180 15.82 -10.68 -16.49
N ALA A 181 15.86 -11.63 -15.54
CA ALA A 181 14.79 -12.30 -14.78
C ALA A 181 14.16 -11.53 -13.58
N ASN A 182 13.17 -12.16 -12.89
CA ASN A 182 12.40 -11.63 -11.76
C ASN A 182 13.25 -10.92 -10.69
N MET A 183 12.79 -9.73 -10.28
CA MET A 183 13.52 -8.82 -9.39
C MET A 183 13.41 -9.20 -7.90
N SER A 184 14.52 -9.04 -7.19
CA SER A 184 14.69 -9.29 -5.76
C SER A 184 14.04 -8.22 -4.87
N GLN A 185 13.79 -8.55 -3.60
CA GLN A 185 13.22 -7.60 -2.62
C GLN A 185 14.12 -6.37 -2.40
N ASP A 186 15.44 -6.52 -2.54
CA ASP A 186 16.38 -5.41 -2.44
C ASP A 186 16.34 -4.50 -3.67
N GLU A 187 16.00 -5.02 -4.85
CA GLU A 187 15.74 -4.21 -6.05
C GLU A 187 14.39 -3.50 -5.96
N ILE A 188 13.36 -4.17 -5.45
CA ILE A 188 12.05 -3.53 -5.14
C ILE A 188 12.24 -2.43 -4.09
N ASN A 189 13.06 -2.68 -3.06
CA ASN A 189 13.37 -1.69 -2.04
C ASN A 189 14.24 -0.56 -2.58
N SER A 190 15.17 -0.82 -3.51
CA SER A 190 16.01 0.20 -4.13
C SER A 190 15.22 1.07 -5.11
N LEU A 191 14.21 0.51 -5.77
CA LEU A 191 13.20 1.27 -6.54
C LEU A 191 12.27 2.11 -5.65
N MET A 192 12.27 1.86 -4.33
CA MET A 192 11.38 2.49 -3.35
C MET A 192 12.15 3.21 -2.23
N LYS A 193 13.48 3.33 -2.30
CA LYS A 193 14.33 3.92 -1.25
C LYS A 193 14.77 5.33 -1.66
N VAL A 194 14.30 6.30 -0.89
CA VAL A 194 14.72 7.70 -0.94
C VAL A 194 16.19 7.83 -0.54
N ALA A 195 17.05 8.29 -1.45
CA ALA A 195 18.40 8.74 -1.07
C ALA A 195 18.34 10.17 -0.51
N LYS A 196 18.78 10.37 0.73
CA LYS A 196 18.94 11.71 1.32
C LYS A 196 20.09 12.45 0.63
N VAL A 197 19.80 13.54 -0.06
CA VAL A 197 20.82 14.51 -0.47
C VAL A 197 21.01 15.52 0.65
N GLN A 198 22.22 15.58 1.20
CA GLN A 198 22.65 16.64 2.11
C GLN A 198 22.85 17.93 1.30
N ILE A 199 22.18 19.00 1.73
CA ILE A 199 22.34 20.36 1.18
C ILE A 199 23.68 20.92 1.67
#